data_AF-A0A9X1PII3-F1
#
_entry.id   AF-A0A9X1PII3-F1
#
_cell.length_a   1.000
_cell.length_b   1.000
_cell.length_c   1.000
_cell.angle_alpha   90.00
_cell.angle_beta   90.00
_cell.angle_gamma   90.00
#
_symmetry.space_group_name_H-M   'P 1'
#
loop_
_entity.id
_entity.type
_entity.pdbx_description
1 polymer ?
#
loop_
_entity_poly.entity_id
_entity_poly.type
_entity_poly.pdbx_seq_one_letter_code
_entity_poly.pdbx_strand_id
1 'polypeptide(L)'
;MTTRNWSTSPNNQTNCLQEREEKISPNIQWDDLVAAATVLPEFAQDGKDEIEYYLGYLPAQQVTMPFEPFLRALIQQFRSGTLSLDEYNRLSEDHIKLIRNEECKYNSVDDYDATLYYQYERDYLPYGPIARQRIVDILGYEPNLTTSLFAEMYLRKIMSMDIVVMPTDEMISLDFKLIGLVRYRQALKTQGKDAADNWPVLRNDRFCD
;
A
#
# COMPACT_ATOMS: atom_id res chain seq x y z
N MET A 1 5.94 -65.18 11.68
CA MET A 1 6.49 -63.81 11.70
C MET A 1 5.70 -63.00 10.71
N THR A 2 4.94 -62.03 11.21
CA THR A 2 3.73 -61.48 10.59
C THR A 2 4.05 -60.31 9.66
N THR A 3 3.52 -60.35 8.44
CA THR A 3 3.47 -59.24 7.49
C THR A 3 2.45 -58.18 7.92
N ARG A 4 2.78 -56.89 7.74
CA ARG A 4 1.80 -55.80 7.59
C ARG A 4 2.29 -54.79 6.56
N ASN A 5 1.69 -54.85 5.37
CA ASN A 5 1.36 -53.64 4.60
C ASN A 5 0.30 -52.84 5.37
N TRP A 6 0.29 -51.52 5.28
CA TRP A 6 -0.89 -50.69 4.96
C TRP A 6 -0.40 -49.28 4.60
N SER A 7 -0.74 -48.88 3.39
CA SER A 7 -0.76 -47.52 2.86
C SER A 7 -1.57 -46.57 3.72
N THR A 8 -1.19 -45.29 3.77
CA THR A 8 -2.00 -44.15 3.28
C THR A 8 -1.23 -42.86 3.51
N SER A 9 -0.94 -42.13 2.43
CA SER A 9 -0.72 -40.69 2.50
C SER A 9 -1.96 -40.02 3.12
N PRO A 10 -1.78 -38.91 3.83
CA PRO A 10 -2.42 -37.72 3.30
C PRO A 10 -1.52 -36.49 3.32
N ASN A 11 -1.53 -35.82 2.17
CA ASN A 11 -1.43 -34.37 2.01
C ASN A 11 -1.80 -33.61 3.29
N ASN A 12 -0.86 -32.79 3.79
CA ASN A 12 -1.16 -31.64 4.65
C ASN A 12 -0.04 -30.59 4.58
N GLN A 13 0.42 -30.28 3.35
CA GLN A 13 1.29 -29.12 3.07
C GLN A 13 0.52 -27.95 2.43
N THR A 14 -0.80 -27.98 2.51
CA THR A 14 -1.66 -26.87 2.11
C THR A 14 -2.17 -26.24 3.39
N ASN A 15 -1.98 -24.92 3.54
CA ASN A 15 -2.70 -24.03 4.49
C ASN A 15 -2.01 -23.54 5.77
N CYS A 16 -0.86 -22.86 5.65
CA CYS A 16 -0.54 -21.79 6.62
C CYS A 16 -0.72 -20.37 6.05
N LEU A 17 -0.67 -20.20 4.72
CA LEU A 17 -1.06 -18.94 4.08
C LEU A 17 -2.59 -18.79 4.04
N GLN A 18 -3.34 -19.85 3.74
CA GLN A 18 -4.82 -19.81 3.82
C GLN A 18 -5.35 -19.62 5.26
N GLU A 19 -4.70 -20.20 6.28
CA GLU A 19 -5.13 -20.03 7.69
C GLU A 19 -4.87 -18.61 8.23
N ARG A 20 -3.98 -17.83 7.62
CA ARG A 20 -3.84 -16.40 7.90
C ARG A 20 -4.68 -15.52 6.98
N GLU A 21 -5.12 -16.05 5.83
CA GLU A 21 -6.01 -15.38 4.88
C GLU A 21 -7.49 -15.42 5.32
N GLU A 22 -7.93 -16.36 6.18
CA GLU A 22 -9.28 -16.31 6.80
C GLU A 22 -9.42 -15.27 7.93
N LYS A 23 -8.33 -14.57 8.31
CA LYS A 23 -8.37 -13.44 9.26
C LYS A 23 -8.03 -12.10 8.63
N ILE A 24 -8.07 -12.01 7.31
CA ILE A 24 -8.02 -10.74 6.56
C ILE A 24 -9.34 -10.58 5.81
N SER A 25 -10.46 -10.65 6.54
CA SER A 25 -11.50 -9.67 6.25
C SER A 25 -10.97 -8.37 6.87
N PRO A 26 -10.57 -7.36 6.07
CA PRO A 26 -10.38 -6.05 6.68
C PRO A 26 -11.71 -5.74 7.37
N ASN A 27 -11.64 -5.41 8.66
CA ASN A 27 -12.82 -5.11 9.46
C ASN A 27 -13.37 -3.75 9.02
N ILE A 28 -13.95 -3.74 7.81
CA ILE A 28 -14.66 -2.61 7.24
C ILE A 28 -15.81 -2.35 8.22
N GLN A 29 -15.79 -1.19 8.86
CA GLN A 29 -16.87 -0.83 9.76
C GLN A 29 -18.13 -0.59 8.92
N TRP A 30 -19.28 -1.03 9.41
CA TRP A 30 -20.56 -0.79 8.73
C TRP A 30 -20.80 0.69 8.49
N ASP A 31 -20.35 1.54 9.41
CA ASP A 31 -20.48 3.00 9.30
C ASP A 31 -19.66 3.55 8.12
N ASP A 32 -18.48 3.00 7.85
CA ASP A 32 -17.65 3.39 6.69
C ASP A 32 -18.33 2.99 5.37
N LEU A 33 -18.96 1.81 5.33
CA LEU A 33 -19.74 1.36 4.16
C LEU A 33 -20.93 2.27 3.90
N VAL A 34 -21.67 2.62 4.96
CA VAL A 34 -22.82 3.52 4.86
C VAL A 34 -22.33 4.87 4.36
N ALA A 35 -21.31 5.46 4.98
CA ALA A 35 -20.77 6.76 4.57
C ALA A 35 -20.30 6.76 3.11
N ALA A 36 -19.54 5.74 2.70
CA ALA A 36 -19.06 5.60 1.33
C ALA A 36 -20.20 5.44 0.31
N ALA A 37 -21.32 4.85 0.70
CA ALA A 37 -22.50 4.67 -0.14
C ALA A 37 -23.42 5.91 -0.18
N THR A 38 -23.49 6.69 0.90
CA THR A 38 -24.50 7.76 1.05
C THR A 38 -23.97 9.18 0.89
N VAL A 39 -22.70 9.43 1.21
CA VAL A 39 -22.13 10.78 1.15
C VAL A 39 -21.75 11.11 -0.29
N LEU A 40 -22.48 12.06 -0.90
CA LEU A 40 -22.16 12.65 -2.20
C LEU A 40 -21.79 11.59 -3.27
N PRO A 41 -22.64 10.57 -3.51
CA PRO A 41 -22.29 9.42 -4.34
C PRO A 41 -21.91 9.77 -5.77
N GLU A 42 -22.41 10.89 -6.30
CA GLU A 42 -22.06 11.42 -7.61
C GLU A 42 -20.59 11.84 -7.74
N PHE A 43 -19.90 12.09 -6.62
CA PHE A 43 -18.47 12.44 -6.56
C PHE A 43 -17.57 11.24 -6.23
N ALA A 44 -18.11 10.01 -6.20
CA ALA A 44 -17.34 8.83 -5.79
C ALA A 44 -16.17 8.47 -6.71
N GLN A 45 -16.26 8.78 -8.01
CA GLN A 45 -15.13 8.60 -8.92
C GLN A 45 -14.12 9.75 -8.76
N ASP A 46 -14.59 10.99 -8.68
CA ASP A 46 -13.73 12.16 -8.45
C ASP A 46 -12.88 12.00 -7.18
N GLY A 47 -13.45 11.45 -6.10
CA GLY A 47 -12.72 11.21 -4.85
C GLY A 47 -11.63 10.13 -4.98
N LYS A 48 -11.83 9.11 -5.83
CA LYS A 48 -10.78 8.11 -6.13
C LYS A 48 -9.69 8.70 -7.02
N ASP A 49 -10.08 9.47 -8.03
CA ASP A 49 -9.15 10.11 -8.96
C ASP A 49 -8.26 11.11 -8.19
N GLU A 50 -8.81 11.84 -7.22
CA GLU A 50 -8.05 12.71 -6.31
C GLU A 50 -7.01 11.90 -5.50
N ILE A 51 -7.39 10.75 -4.95
CA ILE A 51 -6.45 9.89 -4.21
C ILE A 51 -5.32 9.40 -5.11
N GLU A 52 -5.67 8.90 -6.30
CA GLU A 52 -4.70 8.40 -7.27
C GLU A 52 -3.78 9.51 -7.80
N TYR A 53 -4.31 10.72 -7.99
CA TYR A 53 -3.53 11.89 -8.39
C TYR A 53 -2.42 12.21 -7.37
N TYR A 54 -2.77 12.29 -6.08
CA TYR A 54 -1.80 12.66 -5.04
C TYR A 54 -0.85 11.52 -4.65
N LEU A 55 -1.26 10.26 -4.76
CA LEU A 55 -0.44 9.11 -4.37
C LEU A 55 0.29 8.45 -5.54
N GLY A 56 -0.15 8.68 -6.77
CA GLY A 56 0.28 7.96 -7.97
C GLY A 56 -0.28 6.54 -8.09
N TYR A 57 -1.12 6.11 -7.14
CA TYR A 57 -1.83 4.83 -7.14
C TYR A 57 -3.10 4.93 -6.30
N LEU A 58 -4.07 4.06 -6.57
CA LEU A 58 -5.25 3.91 -5.72
C LEU A 58 -4.99 2.83 -4.65
N PRO A 59 -4.96 3.16 -3.35
CA PRO A 59 -4.86 2.16 -2.29
C PRO A 59 -6.07 1.23 -2.25
N ALA A 60 -5.94 0.13 -1.51
CA ALA A 60 -7.03 -0.84 -1.40
C ALA A 60 -8.26 -0.19 -0.74
N GLN A 61 -9.46 -0.67 -1.10
CA GLN A 61 -10.71 -0.04 -0.68
C GLN A 61 -10.84 0.07 0.85
N GLN A 62 -10.37 -0.92 1.61
CA GLN A 62 -10.39 -0.87 3.07
C GLN A 62 -9.54 0.25 3.68
N VAL A 63 -8.56 0.77 2.93
CA VAL A 63 -7.69 1.87 3.36
C VAL A 63 -8.30 3.21 2.96
N THR A 64 -8.95 3.28 1.79
CA THR A 64 -9.53 4.55 1.29
C THR A 64 -10.92 4.83 1.86
N MET A 65 -11.74 3.80 2.09
CA MET A 65 -13.16 3.93 2.45
C MET A 65 -13.44 4.82 3.67
N PRO A 66 -12.67 4.76 4.78
CA PRO A 66 -12.94 5.62 5.94
C PRO A 66 -12.67 7.11 5.68
N PHE A 67 -11.89 7.44 4.65
CA PHE A 67 -11.38 8.78 4.40
C PHE A 67 -11.98 9.43 3.15
N GLU A 68 -12.26 8.65 2.12
CA GLU A 68 -12.66 9.14 0.80
C GLU A 68 -13.95 10.00 0.80
N PRO A 69 -14.99 9.74 1.64
CA PRO A 69 -16.16 10.62 1.73
C PRO A 69 -15.84 12.09 2.05
N PHE A 70 -14.78 12.35 2.83
CA PHE A 70 -14.35 13.71 3.13
C PHE A 70 -13.78 14.42 1.89
N LEU A 71 -13.04 13.70 1.04
CA LEU A 71 -12.53 14.26 -0.22
C LEU A 71 -13.68 14.65 -1.15
N ARG A 72 -14.74 13.85 -1.23
CA ARG A 72 -15.96 14.22 -1.98
C ARG A 72 -16.54 15.56 -1.50
N ALA A 73 -16.57 15.78 -0.18
CA ALA A 73 -17.06 17.03 0.39
C ALA A 73 -16.13 18.20 0.05
N LEU A 74 -14.80 18.02 0.05
CA LEU A 74 -13.86 19.06 -0.40
C LEU A 74 -14.06 19.41 -1.88
N ILE A 75 -14.19 18.39 -2.75
CA ILE A 75 -14.42 18.56 -4.18
C ILE A 75 -15.71 19.35 -4.43
N GLN A 76 -16.78 18.99 -3.73
CA GLN A 76 -18.07 19.67 -3.84
C GLN A 76 -17.97 21.15 -3.40
N GLN A 77 -17.32 21.43 -2.26
CA GLN A 77 -17.12 22.80 -1.76
C GLN A 77 -16.23 23.65 -2.68
N PHE A 78 -15.20 23.05 -3.29
CA PHE A 78 -14.36 23.71 -4.28
C PHE A 78 -15.17 24.03 -5.55
N ARG A 79 -15.90 23.05 -6.10
CA ARG A 79 -16.73 23.23 -7.30
C ARG A 79 -17.88 24.23 -7.10
N SER A 80 -18.40 24.38 -5.87
CA SER A 80 -19.40 25.41 -5.54
C SER A 80 -18.80 26.80 -5.30
N GLY A 81 -17.47 26.96 -5.36
CA GLY A 81 -16.77 28.20 -5.08
C GLY A 81 -16.76 28.60 -3.59
N THR A 82 -17.12 27.67 -2.70
CA THR A 82 -17.10 27.88 -1.25
C THR A 82 -15.67 27.86 -0.70
N LEU A 83 -14.80 27.09 -1.35
CA LEU A 83 -13.43 26.84 -0.92
C LEU A 83 -12.45 27.31 -2.01
N SER A 84 -11.40 28.04 -1.64
CA SER A 84 -10.40 28.52 -2.62
C SER A 84 -9.50 27.39 -3.11
N LEU A 85 -8.85 27.55 -4.27
CA LEU A 85 -7.93 26.52 -4.80
C LEU A 85 -6.79 26.19 -3.82
N ASP A 86 -6.22 27.21 -3.17
CA ASP A 86 -5.12 27.02 -2.21
C ASP A 86 -5.58 26.25 -0.96
N GLU A 87 -6.77 26.56 -0.45
CA GLU A 87 -7.35 25.81 0.66
C GLU A 87 -7.69 24.37 0.27
N TYR A 88 -8.17 24.17 -0.97
CA TYR A 88 -8.54 22.86 -1.49
C TYR A 88 -7.32 21.97 -1.54
N ASN A 89 -6.26 22.45 -2.20
CA ASN A 89 -5.00 21.74 -2.34
C ASN A 89 -4.39 21.39 -0.97
N ARG A 90 -4.42 22.32 -0.01
CA ARG A 90 -3.89 22.09 1.33
C ARG A 90 -4.69 21.03 2.08
N LEU A 91 -6.02 21.14 2.11
CA LEU A 91 -6.89 20.20 2.83
C LEU A 91 -6.90 18.82 2.17
N SER A 92 -6.90 18.74 0.84
CA SER A 92 -6.73 17.49 0.11
C SER A 92 -5.41 16.85 0.48
N GLU A 93 -4.28 17.56 0.37
CA GLU A 93 -2.97 17.00 0.69
C GLU A 93 -2.89 16.47 2.14
N ASP A 94 -3.36 17.25 3.11
CA ASP A 94 -3.38 16.85 4.52
C ASP A 94 -4.22 15.59 4.73
N HIS A 95 -5.34 15.47 4.04
CA HIS A 95 -6.20 14.29 4.13
C HIS A 95 -5.63 13.07 3.39
N ILE A 96 -4.98 13.27 2.25
CA ILE A 96 -4.28 12.19 1.53
C ILE A 96 -3.12 11.62 2.36
N LYS A 97 -2.43 12.45 3.17
CA LYS A 97 -1.42 11.94 4.12
C LYS A 97 -2.04 10.94 5.09
N LEU A 98 -3.27 11.14 5.56
CA LEU A 98 -3.95 10.18 6.44
C LEU A 98 -4.15 8.83 5.74
N ILE A 99 -4.60 8.85 4.49
CA ILE A 99 -4.80 7.63 3.68
C ILE A 99 -3.47 6.89 3.49
N ARG A 100 -2.40 7.61 3.11
CA ARG A 100 -1.06 7.02 2.98
C ARG A 100 -0.56 6.43 4.29
N ASN A 101 -0.76 7.12 5.40
CA ASN A 101 -0.29 6.67 6.71
C ASN A 101 -1.03 5.39 7.16
N GLU A 102 -2.33 5.27 6.85
CA GLU A 102 -3.08 4.04 7.07
C GLU A 102 -2.57 2.89 6.21
N GLU A 103 -2.28 3.13 4.92
CA GLU A 103 -1.62 2.13 4.05
C GLU A 103 -0.27 1.69 4.62
N CYS A 104 0.49 2.63 5.19
CA CYS A 104 1.82 2.40 5.76
C CYS A 104 1.80 1.90 7.21
N LYS A 105 0.63 1.62 7.81
CA LYS A 105 0.58 1.32 9.25
C LYS A 105 1.44 0.12 9.66
N TYR A 106 1.58 -0.88 8.79
CA TYR A 106 2.44 -2.04 9.06
C TYR A 106 3.94 -1.69 9.06
N ASN A 107 4.31 -0.59 8.41
CA ASN A 107 5.67 -0.05 8.42
C ASN A 107 5.93 0.90 9.60
N SER A 108 4.92 1.16 10.44
CA SER A 108 5.00 2.11 11.56
C SER A 108 5.64 1.54 12.85
N VAL A 109 6.01 0.26 12.85
CA VAL A 109 6.69 -0.43 13.97
C VAL A 109 8.16 -0.01 14.10
N ASP A 110 8.77 -0.02 15.27
CA ASP A 110 10.19 0.38 15.41
C ASP A 110 11.13 -0.51 14.58
N ASP A 111 10.95 -1.82 14.68
CA ASP A 111 11.60 -2.81 13.83
C ASP A 111 10.64 -3.95 13.48
N TYR A 112 10.96 -4.67 12.41
CA TYR A 112 10.19 -5.85 12.04
C TYR A 112 10.56 -7.04 12.91
N ASP A 113 9.61 -7.94 13.14
CA ASP A 113 9.89 -9.17 13.87
C ASP A 113 10.80 -10.13 13.06
N ALA A 114 11.45 -11.06 13.78
CA ALA A 114 12.34 -12.05 13.16
C ALA A 114 11.63 -12.98 12.16
N THR A 115 10.30 -13.14 12.28
CA THR A 115 9.51 -13.96 11.37
C THR A 115 9.46 -13.33 9.99
N LEU A 116 9.34 -11.99 9.92
CA LEU A 116 9.31 -11.29 8.63
C LEU A 116 10.65 -11.39 7.89
N TYR A 117 11.77 -11.29 8.61
CA TYR A 117 13.11 -11.53 8.02
C TYR A 117 13.26 -12.97 7.53
N TYR A 118 12.81 -13.94 8.33
CA TYR A 118 12.84 -15.35 7.93
C TYR A 118 12.00 -15.62 6.67
N GLN A 119 10.84 -14.97 6.54
CA GLN A 119 10.02 -15.04 5.34
C GLN A 119 10.72 -14.40 4.13
N TYR A 120 11.37 -13.25 4.31
CA TYR A 120 12.12 -12.60 3.25
C TYR A 120 13.25 -13.46 2.66
N GLU A 121 13.87 -14.30 3.49
CA GLU A 121 14.93 -15.24 3.08
C GLU A 121 14.40 -16.53 2.42
N ARG A 122 13.09 -16.77 2.43
CA ARG A 122 12.50 -18.04 1.95
C ARG A 122 11.47 -17.86 0.85
N ASP A 123 10.66 -16.83 0.95
CA ASP A 123 9.50 -16.66 0.09
C ASP A 123 9.89 -15.92 -1.19
N TYR A 124 9.40 -16.41 -2.32
CA TYR A 124 9.54 -15.76 -3.63
C TYR A 124 11.00 -15.44 -4.02
N LEU A 125 11.95 -16.28 -3.58
CA LEU A 125 13.39 -16.12 -3.79
C LEU A 125 13.81 -15.79 -5.24
N PRO A 126 13.23 -16.40 -6.29
CA PRO A 126 13.60 -16.08 -7.67
C PRO A 126 13.42 -14.61 -8.05
N TYR A 127 12.47 -13.92 -7.40
CA TYR A 127 12.15 -12.52 -7.68
C TYR A 127 12.98 -11.53 -6.86
N GLY A 128 13.82 -12.02 -5.92
CA GLY A 128 14.56 -11.17 -5.00
C GLY A 128 15.49 -10.15 -5.67
N PRO A 129 16.40 -10.57 -6.56
CA PRO A 129 17.28 -9.66 -7.28
C PRO A 129 16.51 -8.63 -8.11
N ILE A 130 15.44 -9.05 -8.78
CA ILE A 130 14.63 -8.18 -9.66
C ILE A 130 13.89 -7.13 -8.82
N ALA A 131 13.25 -7.55 -7.73
CA ALA A 131 12.54 -6.65 -6.84
C ALA A 131 13.47 -5.61 -6.19
N ARG A 132 14.65 -6.03 -5.74
CA ARG A 132 15.66 -5.12 -5.19
C ARG A 132 16.13 -4.13 -6.25
N GLN A 133 16.48 -4.61 -7.44
CA GLN A 133 16.97 -3.74 -8.52
C GLN A 133 15.93 -2.69 -8.89
N ARG A 134 14.65 -3.08 -9.04
CA ARG A 134 13.57 -2.12 -9.32
C ARG A 134 13.45 -1.04 -8.24
N ILE A 135 13.55 -1.42 -6.96
CA ILE A 135 13.52 -0.46 -5.85
C ILE A 135 14.71 0.49 -5.89
N VAL A 136 15.91 0.00 -6.24
CA VAL A 136 17.09 0.85 -6.44
C VAL A 136 16.85 1.84 -7.59
N ASP A 137 16.33 1.37 -8.72
CA ASP A 137 16.11 2.18 -9.91
C ASP A 137 15.12 3.33 -9.65
N ILE A 138 14.01 3.04 -8.95
CA ILE A 138 12.98 4.06 -8.65
C ILE A 138 13.40 5.03 -7.52
N LEU A 139 14.32 4.62 -6.63
CA LEU A 139 14.80 5.48 -5.55
C LEU A 139 16.05 6.28 -5.92
N GLY A 140 16.83 5.80 -6.88
CA GLY A 140 18.15 6.34 -7.24
C GLY A 140 19.27 6.02 -6.25
N TYR A 141 19.03 5.13 -5.28
CA TYR A 141 20.01 4.67 -4.31
C TYR A 141 19.61 3.30 -3.73
N GLU A 142 20.56 2.58 -3.12
CA GLU A 142 20.28 1.32 -2.43
C GLU A 142 19.83 1.56 -0.99
N PRO A 143 18.55 1.30 -0.63
CA PRO A 143 18.08 1.43 0.74
C PRO A 143 18.59 0.27 1.61
N ASN A 144 18.80 0.54 2.89
CA ASN A 144 19.06 -0.53 3.87
C ASN A 144 17.88 -1.50 3.93
N LEU A 145 18.15 -2.80 4.07
CA LEU A 145 17.11 -3.83 4.10
C LEU A 145 16.03 -3.55 5.15
N THR A 146 16.39 -3.10 6.34
CA THR A 146 15.40 -2.77 7.40
C THR A 146 14.40 -1.67 6.99
N THR A 147 14.74 -0.89 5.98
CA THR A 147 13.89 0.17 5.40
C THR A 147 13.08 -0.37 4.21
N SER A 148 13.67 -1.21 3.37
CA SER A 148 13.04 -1.74 2.15
C SER A 148 12.33 -3.08 2.31
N LEU A 149 12.50 -3.78 3.45
CA LEU A 149 12.07 -5.17 3.65
C LEU A 149 10.64 -5.43 3.17
N PHE A 150 9.68 -4.68 3.69
CA PHE A 150 8.27 -4.87 3.35
C PHE A 150 7.96 -4.53 1.89
N ALA A 151 8.59 -3.47 1.34
CA ALA A 151 8.42 -3.09 -0.06
C ALA A 151 8.98 -4.17 -1.01
N GLU A 152 10.16 -4.72 -0.70
CA GLU A 152 10.75 -5.82 -1.46
C GLU A 152 9.88 -7.09 -1.40
N MET A 153 9.41 -7.48 -0.21
CA MET A 153 8.53 -8.64 -0.06
C MET A 153 7.21 -8.46 -0.83
N TYR A 154 6.62 -7.27 -0.74
CA TYR A 154 5.40 -6.94 -1.47
C TYR A 154 5.61 -7.07 -2.98
N LEU A 155 6.69 -6.49 -3.52
CA LEU A 155 6.99 -6.57 -4.96
C LEU A 155 7.25 -8.01 -5.41
N ARG A 156 8.00 -8.79 -4.64
CA ARG A 156 8.24 -10.22 -4.95
C ARG A 156 6.93 -11.01 -5.01
N LYS A 157 6.00 -10.75 -4.08
CA LYS A 157 4.67 -11.37 -4.09
C LYS A 157 3.90 -10.99 -5.35
N ILE A 158 3.85 -9.70 -5.71
CA ILE A 158 3.16 -9.25 -6.93
C ILE A 158 3.75 -9.92 -8.19
N MET A 159 5.09 -9.97 -8.30
CA MET A 159 5.76 -10.65 -9.41
C MET A 159 5.44 -12.14 -9.45
N SER A 160 5.32 -12.81 -8.31
CA SER A 160 4.99 -14.24 -8.24
C SER A 160 3.56 -14.58 -8.67
N MET A 161 2.67 -13.60 -8.67
CA MET A 161 1.27 -13.79 -9.06
C MET A 161 1.07 -13.65 -10.58
N ASP A 162 2.11 -13.25 -11.34
CA ASP A 162 2.06 -12.99 -12.78
C ASP A 162 0.92 -12.03 -13.22
N ILE A 163 0.45 -11.18 -12.31
CA ILE A 163 -0.65 -10.22 -12.54
C ILE A 163 -0.20 -8.90 -13.15
N VAL A 164 1.10 -8.57 -13.05
CA VAL A 164 1.68 -7.31 -13.52
C VAL A 164 2.95 -7.61 -14.28
N VAL A 165 3.03 -7.12 -15.53
CA VAL A 165 4.27 -7.10 -16.28
C VAL A 165 5.03 -5.85 -15.88
N MET A 166 6.23 -6.03 -15.30
CA MET A 166 7.06 -4.90 -14.86
C MET A 166 7.76 -4.27 -16.08
N PRO A 167 7.43 -3.03 -16.47
CA PRO A 167 8.14 -2.36 -17.55
C PRO A 167 9.55 -1.97 -17.09
N THR A 168 10.53 -1.99 -18.00
CA THR A 168 11.91 -1.64 -17.67
C THR A 168 12.13 -0.14 -17.55
N ASP A 169 11.45 0.66 -18.38
CA ASP A 169 11.85 2.06 -18.63
C ASP A 169 10.86 3.10 -18.11
N GLU A 170 9.73 2.67 -17.54
CA GLU A 170 8.65 3.55 -17.11
C GLU A 170 8.23 3.26 -15.67
N MET A 171 7.91 4.32 -14.92
CA MET A 171 7.23 4.20 -13.63
C MET A 171 5.76 3.86 -13.82
N ILE A 172 5.27 2.92 -13.01
CA ILE A 172 3.87 2.51 -12.91
C ILE A 172 3.34 2.80 -11.50
N SER A 173 2.02 2.72 -11.31
CA SER A 173 1.37 2.98 -10.01
C SER A 173 1.98 2.17 -8.86
N LEU A 174 2.41 0.93 -9.14
CA LEU A 174 3.09 0.09 -8.17
C LEU A 174 4.38 0.72 -7.63
N ASP A 175 5.15 1.43 -8.47
CA ASP A 175 6.40 2.07 -8.06
C ASP A 175 6.14 3.21 -7.07
N PHE A 176 5.10 4.02 -7.29
CA PHE A 176 4.72 5.07 -6.35
C PHE A 176 4.38 4.51 -4.96
N LYS A 177 3.68 3.37 -4.92
CA LYS A 177 3.43 2.65 -3.67
C LYS A 177 4.72 2.19 -3.00
N LEU A 178 5.64 1.59 -3.75
CA LEU A 178 6.92 1.12 -3.21
C LEU A 178 7.77 2.28 -2.66
N ILE A 179 7.83 3.40 -3.39
CA ILE A 179 8.54 4.60 -2.91
C ILE A 179 7.89 5.10 -1.62
N GLY A 180 6.55 5.19 -1.57
CA GLY A 180 5.81 5.59 -0.36
C GLY A 180 6.18 4.73 0.85
N LEU A 181 6.17 3.40 0.70
CA LEU A 181 6.52 2.47 1.77
C LEU A 181 7.96 2.65 2.26
N VAL A 182 8.93 2.80 1.34
CA VAL A 182 10.34 2.95 1.68
C VAL A 182 10.63 4.32 2.31
N ARG A 183 10.09 5.40 1.74
CA ARG A 183 10.29 6.77 2.22
C ARG A 183 9.64 6.99 3.58
N TYR A 184 8.43 6.47 3.79
CA TYR A 184 7.78 6.51 5.10
C TYR A 184 8.63 5.83 6.16
N ARG A 185 9.11 4.60 5.86
CA ARG A 185 9.98 3.85 6.77
C ARG A 185 11.31 4.57 7.04
N GLN A 186 11.89 5.18 6.01
CA GLN A 186 13.13 5.95 6.14
C GLN A 186 12.94 7.16 7.06
N ALA A 187 11.86 7.93 6.87
CA ALA A 187 11.54 9.07 7.71
C ALA A 187 11.29 8.64 9.16
N LEU A 188 10.54 7.54 9.37
CA LEU A 188 10.27 7.00 10.69
C LEU A 188 11.56 6.64 11.44
N LYS A 189 12.49 5.93 10.79
CA LYS A 189 13.74 5.51 11.43
C LYS A 189 14.74 6.64 11.68
N THR A 190 14.69 7.71 10.88
CA THR A 190 15.69 8.80 10.95
C THR A 190 15.20 10.01 11.72
N GLN A 191 13.90 10.28 11.71
CA GLN A 191 13.29 11.53 12.21
C GLN A 191 12.10 11.27 13.16
N GLY A 192 11.63 10.03 13.27
CA GLY A 192 10.51 9.65 14.13
C GLY A 192 9.15 9.69 13.42
N LYS A 193 8.13 9.26 14.16
CA LYS A 193 6.77 9.04 13.63
C LYS A 193 6.12 10.31 13.08
N ASP A 194 6.22 11.42 13.80
CA ASP A 194 5.61 12.68 13.38
C ASP A 194 6.16 13.16 12.04
N ALA A 195 7.47 12.99 11.82
CA ALA A 195 8.11 13.33 10.55
C ALA A 195 7.69 12.38 9.41
N ALA A 196 7.52 11.09 9.70
CA ALA A 196 7.02 10.11 8.73
C ALA A 196 5.57 10.41 8.33
N ASP A 197 4.72 10.68 9.31
CA ASP A 197 3.30 10.95 9.11
C ASP A 197 3.06 12.25 8.33
N ASN A 198 3.95 13.24 8.47
CA ASN A 198 3.91 14.53 7.78
C ASN A 198 4.79 14.61 6.54
N TRP A 199 5.44 13.51 6.15
CA TRP A 199 6.27 13.49 4.94
C TRP A 199 5.44 13.94 3.72
N PRO A 200 6.00 14.65 2.73
CA PRO A 200 5.24 15.09 1.56
C PRO A 200 4.64 13.91 0.77
N VAL A 201 3.51 14.13 0.11
CA VAL A 201 2.95 13.15 -0.82
C VAL A 201 3.65 13.27 -2.18
N LEU A 202 3.89 12.14 -2.84
CA LEU A 202 4.51 12.09 -4.16
C LEU A 202 3.43 12.28 -5.20
N ARG A 203 3.14 13.55 -5.52
CA ARG A 203 2.15 13.90 -6.54
C ARG A 203 2.55 13.30 -7.89
N ASN A 204 1.59 12.68 -8.58
CA ASN A 204 1.81 12.25 -9.95
C ASN A 204 1.45 13.41 -10.89
N ASP A 205 2.44 14.25 -11.18
CA ASP A 205 2.26 15.44 -12.02
C ASP A 205 1.87 15.11 -13.49
N ARG A 206 1.83 13.83 -13.88
CA ARG A 206 1.45 13.38 -15.24
C ARG A 206 -0.02 13.62 -15.60
N PHE A 207 -0.86 14.01 -14.64
CA PHE A 207 -2.26 14.35 -14.88
C PHE A 207 -2.52 15.86 -14.98
N CYS A 208 -1.46 16.68 -14.99
CA CYS A 208 -1.51 18.13 -15.16
C CYS A 208 -1.22 18.54 -16.62
N ASP A 209 -1.93 17.97 -17.59
CA ASP A 209 -1.94 18.44 -18.99
C ASP A 209 -3.38 18.65 -19.49
#